data_AF-A0A6P0S7T8-F1
#
_entry.id   AF-A0A6P0S7T8-F1
#
_cell.length_a   1.000
_cell.length_b   1.000
_cell.length_c   1.000
_cell.angle_alpha   90.00
_cell.angle_beta   90.00
_cell.angle_gamma   90.00
#
_symmetry.space_group_name_H-M   'P 1'
#
loop_
_entity.id
_entity.type
_entity.pdbx_description
1 polymer ?
#
loop_
_entity_poly.entity_id
_entity_poly.type
_entity_poly.pdbx_seq_one_letter_code
_entity_poly.pdbx_strand_id
1 'polypeptide(L)' 'MKRLYNVRLLNANLLEGADSIRRREPERTIYLAVPLTTYKIFFQLDFPKEMVEENQIRMIIYDVQQEAIAEWRN' A
#
# COMPACT_ATOMS: atom_id res chain seq x y z
N MET A 1 -7.41 -20.07 -9.12
CA MET A 1 -6.57 -18.92 -9.56
C MET A 1 -7.42 -17.66 -9.62
N LYS A 2 -7.55 -16.93 -8.50
CA LYS A 2 -8.28 -15.65 -8.46
C LYS A 2 -7.31 -14.53 -8.81
N ARG A 3 -7.50 -14.06 -10.04
CA ARG A 3 -7.01 -12.85 -10.70
C ARG A 3 -6.63 -11.69 -9.76
N LEU A 4 -5.33 -11.35 -9.78
CA LEU A 4 -4.68 -10.14 -9.28
C LEU A 4 -5.03 -8.89 -10.11
N TYR A 5 -6.32 -8.59 -10.28
CA TYR A 5 -6.72 -7.32 -10.89
C TYR A 5 -6.86 -6.27 -9.79
N ASN A 6 -6.01 -5.23 -9.87
CA ASN A 6 -6.05 -3.97 -9.11
C ASN A 6 -5.06 -3.77 -7.95
N VAL A 7 -3.79 -4.14 -8.10
CA VAL A 7 -2.71 -3.47 -7.35
C VAL A 7 -1.63 -3.02 -8.34
N ARG A 8 -1.79 -1.82 -8.90
CA ARG A 8 -0.73 -1.20 -9.71
C ARG A 8 0.22 -0.48 -8.76
N LEU A 9 1.34 -1.15 -8.44
CA LEU A 9 2.43 -0.64 -7.63
C LEU A 9 2.94 0.68 -8.22
N LEU A 10 2.86 1.76 -7.43
CA LEU A 10 3.37 3.07 -7.82
C LEU A 10 4.91 3.07 -7.70
N ASN A 11 5.59 2.80 -8.80
CA ASN A 11 6.99 3.16 -8.94
C ASN A 11 7.11 4.69 -9.00
N ALA A 12 8.15 5.25 -8.37
CA ALA A 12 8.40 6.68 -8.18
C ALA A 12 8.47 7.55 -9.47
N ASN A 13 8.38 6.94 -10.66
CA ASN A 13 8.31 7.63 -11.96
C ASN A 13 6.90 8.18 -12.31
N LEU A 14 5.92 8.12 -11.39
CA LEU A 14 4.50 8.42 -11.66
C LEU A 14 3.92 9.58 -10.83
N LEU A 15 4.73 10.52 -10.35
CA LEU A 15 4.20 11.76 -9.76
C LEU A 15 3.38 12.59 -10.76
N GLU A 16 3.54 12.38 -12.06
CA GLU A 16 2.69 13.02 -13.08
C GLU A 16 1.29 12.40 -13.21
N GLY A 17 1.02 11.25 -12.57
CA GLY A 17 -0.23 10.50 -12.76
C GLY A 17 -1.28 10.65 -11.66
N ALA A 18 -0.90 10.98 -10.42
CA ALA A 18 -1.80 10.91 -9.26
C ALA A 18 -3.00 11.87 -9.36
N ASP A 19 -2.79 13.08 -9.89
CA ASP A 19 -3.85 14.08 -10.08
C ASP A 19 -4.82 13.75 -11.23
N SER A 20 -4.39 12.91 -12.17
CA SER A 20 -5.26 12.43 -13.25
C SER A 20 -6.15 11.27 -12.79
N ILE A 21 -5.65 10.43 -11.88
CA ILE A 21 -6.41 9.31 -11.31
C ILE A 21 -7.47 9.81 -10.33
N ARG A 22 -7.13 10.75 -9.43
CA ARG A 22 -8.08 11.35 -8.47
C ARG A 22 -9.29 12.00 -9.15
N ARG A 23 -9.11 12.56 -10.35
CA ARG A 23 -10.18 13.21 -11.12
C ARG A 23 -11.03 12.24 -11.95
N ARG A 24 -10.50 11.07 -12.30
CA ARG A 24 -11.20 10.09 -13.16
C ARG A 24 -11.96 9.02 -12.39
N GLU A 25 -11.49 8.64 -11.20
CA GLU A 25 -12.11 7.57 -10.41
C GLU A 25 -12.03 7.89 -8.90
N PRO A 26 -12.86 8.82 -8.40
CA PRO A 26 -12.79 9.32 -7.01
C PRO A 26 -13.13 8.27 -5.95
N GLU A 27 -13.81 7.19 -6.35
CA GLU A 27 -14.17 6.05 -5.50
C GLU A 27 -12.98 5.12 -5.22
N ARG A 28 -11.83 5.30 -5.89
CA ARG A 28 -10.68 4.40 -5.71
C ARG A 28 -10.00 4.65 -4.37
N THR A 29 -10.02 3.61 -3.54
CA THR A 29 -9.20 3.55 -2.33
C THR A 29 -7.73 3.31 -2.71
N ILE A 30 -6.84 4.17 -2.22
CA ILE A 30 -5.39 4.03 -2.38
C ILE A 30 -4.85 3.25 -1.18
N TYR A 31 -4.02 2.25 -1.46
CA TYR A 31 -3.27 1.49 -0.45
C TYR A 31 -1.77 1.60 -0.71
N LEU A 32 -0.99 1.73 0.36
CA LEU A 32 0.45 1.58 0.33
C LEU A 32 0.80 0.08 0.38
N ALA A 33 1.47 -0.43 -0.66
CA ALA A 33 1.94 -1.81 -0.68
C ALA A 33 3.28 -1.92 0.07
N VAL A 34 3.35 -2.79 1.07
CA VAL A 34 4.52 -2.95 1.94
C VAL A 34 4.92 -4.43 2.03
N PRO A 35 6.20 -4.79 1.82
CA PRO A 35 6.67 -6.15 2.08
C PRO A 35 6.48 -6.54 3.55
N LEU A 36 6.14 -7.80 3.81
CA LEU A 36 5.95 -8.34 5.16
C LEU A 36 7.18 -8.11 6.06
N THR A 37 8.39 -8.22 5.50
CA THR A 37 9.64 -7.95 6.20
C THR A 37 9.76 -6.47 6.60
N THR A 38 9.49 -5.55 5.69
CA THR A 38 9.48 -4.11 5.97
C THR A 38 8.42 -3.75 7.01
N TYR A 39 7.23 -4.34 6.93
CA TYR A 39 6.17 -4.12 7.90
C TYR A 39 6.58 -4.57 9.32
N LYS A 40 7.20 -5.76 9.43
CA LYS A 40 7.62 -6.33 10.71
C LYS A 40 8.84 -5.64 11.34
N ILE A 41 9.64 -4.91 10.55
CA ILE A 41 10.86 -4.27 11.04
C ILE A 41 10.65 -2.76 11.20
N PHE A 42 10.29 -2.06 10.13
CA PHE A 42 10.24 -0.60 10.10
C PHE A 42 8.92 -0.06 10.68
N PHE A 43 7.78 -0.63 10.27
CA PHE A 43 6.46 -0.16 10.70
C PHE A 43 6.05 -0.64 12.11
N GLN A 44 6.93 -1.37 12.80
CA GLN A 44 6.78 -1.68 14.22
C GLN A 44 7.51 -0.69 15.14
N LEU A 45 8.33 0.20 14.56
CA LEU A 45 8.96 1.29 15.33
C LEU A 45 7.89 2.34 15.69
N ASP A 46 8.06 2.99 16.84
CA ASP A 46 7.05 3.91 17.39
C ASP A 46 6.70 5.04 16.39
N PHE A 47 7.71 5.71 15.83
CA PHE A 47 7.49 6.85 14.94
C PHE A 47 6.77 6.48 13.61
N PRO A 48 7.22 5.50 12.81
CA PRO A 48 6.48 5.08 11.62
C PRO A 48 5.08 4.56 11.91
N LYS A 49 4.88 3.88 13.05
CA LYS A 49 3.58 3.38 13.45
C LYS A 49 2.61 4.52 13.78
N GLU A 50 3.05 5.49 14.57
CA GLU A 50 2.30 6.72 14.86
C GLU A 50 1.94 7.46 13.56
N MET A 51 2.89 7.65 12.65
CA MET A 51 2.62 8.31 11.37
C MET A 51 1.55 7.58 10.53
N VAL A 52 1.55 6.25 10.51
CA VAL A 52 0.54 5.46 9.80
C VAL A 52 -0.83 5.65 10.42
N GLU A 53 -0.92 5.62 11.75
CA GLU A 53 -2.18 5.75 12.49
C GLU A 53 -2.75 7.17 12.35
N GLU A 54 -1.93 8.21 12.54
CA GLU A 54 -2.33 9.62 12.42
C GLU A 54 -2.81 9.98 11.02
N ASN A 55 -2.15 9.47 9.98
CA ASN A 55 -2.48 9.77 8.59
C ASN A 55 -3.48 8.77 7.98
N GLN A 56 -4.01 7.83 8.77
CA GLN A 56 -4.96 6.80 8.33
C GLN A 56 -4.49 6.08 7.06
N ILE A 57 -3.20 5.74 7.03
CA ILE A 57 -2.57 5.14 5.85
C ILE A 57 -3.05 3.71 5.72
N ARG A 58 -3.86 3.47 4.69
CA ARG A 58 -4.27 2.11 4.32
C ARG A 58 -3.11 1.36 3.70
N MET A 59 -2.83 0.15 4.18
CA MET A 59 -1.69 -0.66 3.74
C MET A 59 -2.13 -2.04 3.25
N ILE A 60 -1.41 -2.55 2.25
CA ILE A 60 -1.46 -3.95 1.82
C ILE A 60 -0.11 -4.55 2.15
N ILE A 61 -0.09 -5.51 3.07
CA ILE A 61 1.12 -6.19 3.46
C ILE A 61 1.20 -7.47 2.62
N TYR A 62 2.30 -7.65 1.90
CA TYR A 62 2.49 -8.82 1.02
C TYR A 62 3.78 -9.58 1.37
N ASP A 63 3.72 -10.90 1.27
CA ASP A 63 4.89 -11.75 1.40
C ASP A 63 5.53 -11.93 0.02
N VAL A 64 6.77 -11.44 -0.11
CA VAL A 64 7.55 -11.52 -1.36
C VAL A 64 7.88 -12.97 -1.72
N GLN A 65 8.14 -13.82 -0.73
CA GLN A 65 8.56 -15.21 -0.95
C GLN A 65 7.40 -16.10 -1.37
N GLN A 66 6.20 -15.84 -0.82
CA GLN A 66 4.98 -16.59 -1.15
C GLN A 66 4.16 -15.97 -2.28
N GLU A 67 4.59 -14.81 -2.81
CA GLU A 67 3.87 -14.02 -3.81
C GLU A 67 2.38 -13.80 -3.44
N ALA A 68 2.11 -13.60 -2.15
CA ALA A 68 0.76 -13.57 -1.59
C ALA A 68 0.52 -12.33 -0.74
N ILE A 69 -0.74 -11.87 -0.70
CA ILE A 69 -1.16 -10.82 0.23
C ILE A 69 -1.31 -11.46 1.60
N ALA A 70 -0.57 -10.95 2.58
CA ALA A 70 -0.60 -11.42 3.96
C ALA A 70 -1.72 -10.74 4.75
N GLU A 71 -1.87 -9.42 4.60
CA GLU A 71 -2.83 -8.64 5.39
C GLU A 71 -3.27 -7.35 4.66
N TRP A 72 -4.51 -6.93 4.94
CA TRP A 72 -5.04 -5.61 4.57
C TRP A 72 -5.25 -4.80 5.86
N ARG A 73 -4.66 -3.62 5.93
CA ARG A 73 -4.76 -2.68 7.05
C ARG A 73 -5.43 -1.41 6.58
N ASN A 74 -6.47 -0.98 7.31
CA ASN A 74 -7.21 0.25 7.03
C ASN A 74 -6.91 1.32 8.07
#